data_AF-A0A0L1L156-F1
#
_entry.id   AF-A0A0L1L156-F1
#
_cell.length_a   1.000
_cell.length_b   1.000
_cell.length_c   1.000
_cell.angle_alpha   90.00
_cell.angle_beta   90.00
_cell.angle_gamma   90.00
#
_symmetry.space_group_name_H-M   'P 1'
#
loop_
_entity.id
_entity.type
_entity.pdbx_description
1 polymer ?
#
loop_
_entity_poly.entity_id
_entity_poly.type
_entity_poly.pdbx_seq_one_letter_code
_entity_poly.pdbx_strand_id
1 'polypeptide(L)'
;MKSVSSYIGTSKFRMIRLSSLALTLIRPYIAFSSSMISELKVKGMSFGEASKCVSQKWKQLSSAERQKWISKAHDLTRLAAEKETKKCPRTRRYKKAHKRTSGRIPSYIRFGMDLRPRILKENPQASMTEVGKRIGEEWRKLSTAQKAVWAQKANNHAH
;
A
#
# COMPACT_ATOMS: atom_id res chain seq x y z
N MET A 1 15.38 -1.19 -51.54
CA MET A 1 15.72 0.00 -50.72
C MET A 1 14.60 0.24 -49.72
N LYS A 2 14.93 0.31 -48.43
CA LYS A 2 14.13 0.74 -47.25
C LYS A 2 12.92 -0.16 -46.89
N SER A 3 13.00 -0.93 -45.79
CA SER A 3 12.62 -0.55 -44.40
C SER A 3 11.08 -0.58 -44.23
N VAL A 4 10.42 -1.20 -43.23
CA VAL A 4 10.77 -1.59 -41.85
C VAL A 4 9.86 -2.76 -41.45
N SER A 5 10.47 -3.77 -40.84
CA SER A 5 9.84 -4.79 -40.00
C SER A 5 9.29 -4.19 -38.70
N SER A 6 8.04 -4.45 -38.34
CA SER A 6 7.62 -4.56 -36.94
C SER A 6 6.16 -5.02 -36.76
N TYR A 7 5.92 -6.33 -36.82
CA TYR A 7 5.21 -6.99 -35.69
C TYR A 7 6.16 -6.85 -34.48
N ILE A 8 5.75 -6.65 -33.24
CA ILE A 8 5.11 -7.64 -32.37
C ILE A 8 4.65 -6.87 -31.11
N GLY A 9 3.41 -7.13 -30.70
CA GLY A 9 3.00 -7.39 -29.32
C GLY A 9 3.48 -6.45 -28.22
N THR A 10 2.53 -5.72 -27.64
CA THR A 10 2.55 -5.23 -26.26
C THR A 10 2.58 -6.43 -25.30
N SER A 11 3.75 -7.07 -25.19
CA SER A 11 4.06 -8.05 -24.17
C SER A 11 4.22 -7.31 -22.85
N LYS A 12 3.10 -7.30 -22.11
CA LYS A 12 3.03 -7.41 -20.64
C LYS A 12 4.39 -7.85 -20.08
N PHE A 13 5.22 -6.89 -19.68
CA PHE A 13 6.43 -7.16 -18.89
C PHE A 13 5.96 -7.66 -17.52
N ARG A 14 5.60 -8.96 -17.46
CA ARG A 14 5.72 -9.76 -16.24
C ARG A 14 7.21 -9.74 -15.93
N MET A 15 7.63 -8.77 -15.11
CA MET A 15 8.91 -8.84 -14.44
C MET A 15 8.93 -10.15 -13.66
N ILE A 16 9.68 -11.10 -14.23
CA ILE A 16 10.06 -12.35 -13.61
C ILE A 16 10.69 -12.00 -12.27
N ARG A 17 10.23 -12.69 -11.22
CA ARG A 17 10.80 -12.67 -9.88
C ARG A 17 12.28 -13.04 -9.97
N LEU A 18 13.14 -12.05 -10.08
CA LEU A 18 14.51 -12.19 -9.62
C LEU A 18 14.46 -12.05 -8.10
N SER A 19 14.99 -13.06 -7.45
CA SER A 19 15.12 -13.27 -6.02
C SER A 19 15.20 -11.98 -5.19
N SER A 20 14.57 -12.01 -4.01
CA SER A 20 14.48 -10.95 -2.99
C SER A 20 15.81 -10.30 -2.54
N LEU A 21 16.93 -10.64 -3.15
CA LEU A 21 18.27 -10.13 -2.86
C LEU A 21 18.91 -9.39 -4.06
N ALA A 22 18.41 -9.55 -5.29
CA ALA A 22 18.96 -8.88 -6.47
C ALA A 22 18.34 -7.49 -6.73
N LEU A 23 17.15 -7.23 -6.20
CA LEU A 23 16.41 -5.96 -6.37
C LEU A 23 16.73 -4.91 -5.29
N THR A 24 17.60 -5.22 -4.31
CA THR A 24 17.91 -4.32 -3.19
C THR A 24 19.15 -3.46 -3.42
N LEU A 25 19.97 -3.76 -4.44
CA LEU A 25 21.15 -2.95 -4.77
C LEU A 25 20.72 -1.63 -5.43
N ILE A 26 20.66 -0.57 -4.64
CA ILE A 26 20.42 0.78 -5.16
C ILE A 26 21.64 1.18 -5.98
N ARG A 27 21.45 1.37 -7.30
CA ARG A 27 22.54 1.76 -8.19
C ARG A 27 23.02 3.20 -7.85
N PRO A 28 24.33 3.51 -7.97
CA PRO A 28 24.88 4.86 -7.73
C PRO A 28 24.14 5.97 -8.49
N TYR A 29 23.72 5.68 -9.73
CA TYR A 29 22.92 6.58 -10.56
C TYR A 29 21.55 6.91 -9.96
N ILE A 30 20.91 5.98 -9.24
CA ILE A 30 19.60 6.21 -8.62
C ILE A 30 19.74 7.12 -7.40
N ALA A 31 20.80 6.95 -6.60
CA ALA A 31 21.11 7.84 -5.49
C ALA A 31 21.39 9.28 -5.96
N PHE A 32 22.14 9.41 -7.07
CA PHE A 32 22.44 10.70 -7.70
C PHE A 32 21.21 11.36 -8.31
N SER A 33 20.47 10.63 -9.15
CA SER A 33 19.31 11.16 -9.85
C SER A 33 18.20 11.57 -8.89
N SER A 34 17.97 10.83 -7.80
CA SER A 34 17.00 11.21 -6.76
C SER A 34 17.35 12.56 -6.11
N SER A 35 18.63 12.79 -5.78
CA SER A 35 19.09 14.06 -5.22
C SER A 35 18.87 15.22 -6.20
N MET A 36 19.29 15.03 -7.45
CA MET A 36 19.24 16.08 -8.46
C MET A 36 17.82 16.37 -8.96
N ILE A 37 16.99 15.34 -9.13
CA ILE A 37 15.57 15.52 -9.47
C ILE A 37 14.86 16.27 -8.35
N SER A 38 15.22 16.05 -7.08
CA SER A 38 14.64 16.77 -5.95
C SER A 38 14.99 18.27 -6.01
N GLU A 39 16.26 18.62 -6.28
CA GLU A 39 16.67 20.02 -6.46
C GLU A 39 15.99 20.68 -7.67
N LEU A 40 15.85 19.95 -8.78
CA LEU A 40 15.24 20.47 -10.00
C LEU A 40 13.72 20.62 -9.89
N LYS A 41 13.07 19.79 -9.05
CA LYS A 41 11.64 19.96 -8.69
C LYS A 41 11.41 21.23 -7.88
N VAL A 42 12.31 21.57 -6.96
CA VAL A 42 12.22 22.85 -6.21
C VAL A 42 12.33 24.04 -7.16
N LYS A 43 13.07 23.90 -8.26
CA LYS A 43 13.19 24.90 -9.33
C LYS A 43 12.02 24.92 -10.33
N GLY A 44 10.98 24.11 -10.12
CA GLY A 44 9.77 24.11 -10.96
C GLY A 44 9.97 23.55 -12.38
N MET A 45 11.09 22.88 -12.67
CA MET A 45 11.34 22.30 -14.00
C MET A 45 10.51 21.03 -14.24
N SER A 46 10.14 20.77 -15.49
CA SER A 46 9.41 19.55 -15.87
C SER A 46 10.27 18.31 -15.65
N PHE A 47 9.64 17.18 -15.28
CA PHE A 47 10.32 15.90 -15.07
C PHE A 47 11.13 15.45 -16.29
N GLY A 48 10.62 15.69 -17.51
CA GLY A 48 11.31 15.31 -18.75
C GLY A 48 12.62 16.08 -18.98
N GLU A 49 12.63 17.37 -18.66
CA GLU A 49 13.82 18.25 -18.77
C GLU A 49 14.82 17.93 -17.66
N ALA A 50 14.31 17.71 -16.43
CA ALA A 50 15.11 17.32 -15.29
C ALA A 50 15.84 15.98 -15.54
N SER A 51 15.14 14.98 -16.09
CA SER A 51 15.73 13.68 -16.43
C SER A 51 16.90 13.79 -17.42
N LYS A 52 16.75 14.62 -18.46
CA LYS A 52 17.82 14.89 -19.44
C LYS A 52 19.03 15.58 -18.80
N CYS A 53 18.78 16.63 -18.00
CA CYS A 53 19.84 17.37 -17.29
C CYS A 53 20.64 16.46 -16.35
N VAL A 54 19.94 15.57 -15.62
CA VAL A 54 20.57 14.61 -14.70
C VAL A 54 21.43 13.59 -15.44
N SER A 55 20.96 13.06 -16.57
CA SER A 55 21.75 12.13 -17.38
C SER A 55 23.02 12.78 -17.94
N GLN A 56 22.93 14.02 -18.41
CA GLN A 56 24.09 14.78 -18.89
C GLN A 56 25.11 15.02 -17.78
N LYS A 57 24.65 15.49 -16.61
CA LYS A 57 25.53 15.70 -15.45
C LYS A 57 26.21 14.41 -14.99
N TRP A 58 25.50 13.28 -14.99
CA TRP A 58 26.09 12.00 -14.61
C TRP A 58 27.28 11.58 -15.50
N LYS A 59 27.19 11.87 -16.80
CA LYS A 59 28.27 11.61 -17.76
C LYS A 59 29.48 12.51 -17.53
N GLN A 60 29.24 13.76 -17.10
CA GLN A 60 30.27 14.76 -16.81
C GLN A 60 30.93 14.58 -15.44
N LEU A 61 30.34 13.80 -14.52
CA LEU A 61 30.96 13.53 -13.22
C LEU A 61 32.31 12.82 -13.37
N SER A 62 33.29 13.31 -12.62
CA SER A 62 34.61 12.70 -12.49
C SER A 62 34.55 11.36 -11.74
N SER A 63 35.58 10.52 -11.88
CA SER A 63 35.71 9.25 -11.13
C SER A 63 35.68 9.47 -9.61
N ALA A 64 36.29 10.57 -9.14
CA ALA A 64 36.33 10.95 -7.74
C ALA A 64 34.92 11.29 -7.19
N GLU A 65 34.11 12.03 -7.93
CA GLU A 65 32.75 12.37 -7.50
C GLU A 65 31.81 11.17 -7.59
N ARG A 66 32.00 10.30 -8.60
CA ARG A 66 31.26 9.04 -8.71
C ARG A 66 31.50 8.15 -7.49
N GLN A 67 32.70 8.15 -6.91
CA GLN A 67 33.01 7.38 -5.71
C GLN A 67 32.12 7.77 -4.53
N LYS A 68 31.85 9.06 -4.32
CA LYS A 68 30.93 9.54 -3.29
C LYS A 68 29.51 8.96 -3.45
N TRP A 69 29.04 8.87 -4.70
CA TRP A 69 27.73 8.30 -5.00
C TRP A 69 27.69 6.78 -4.89
N ILE A 70 28.82 6.10 -5.11
CA ILE A 70 28.98 4.66 -4.86
C ILE A 70 28.84 4.37 -3.36
N SER A 71 29.56 5.10 -2.50
CA SER A 71 29.43 4.97 -1.05
C SER A 71 27.99 5.25 -0.58
N LYS A 72 27.37 6.33 -1.09
CA LYS A 72 25.98 6.67 -0.75
C LYS A 72 24.98 5.59 -1.20
N ALA A 73 25.17 4.99 -2.37
CA ALA A 73 24.35 3.88 -2.85
C ALA A 73 24.49 2.63 -1.96
N HIS A 74 25.71 2.33 -1.50
CA HIS A 74 25.96 1.24 -0.56
C HIS A 74 25.26 1.48 0.78
N ASP A 75 25.34 2.70 1.33
CA ASP A 75 24.64 3.06 2.56
C ASP A 75 23.13 3.00 2.43
N LEU A 76 22.57 3.51 1.32
CA LEU A 76 21.13 3.43 1.07
C LEU A 76 20.66 1.98 0.95
N THR A 77 21.47 1.12 0.33
CA THR A 77 21.20 -0.32 0.24
C THR A 77 21.16 -0.96 1.62
N ARG A 78 22.13 -0.65 2.50
CA ARG A 78 22.18 -1.11 3.90
C ARG A 78 20.95 -0.64 4.69
N LEU A 79 20.60 0.65 4.59
CA LEU A 79 19.43 1.22 5.27
C LEU A 79 18.11 0.62 4.76
N ALA A 80 18.00 0.33 3.46
CA ALA A 80 16.83 -0.33 2.89
C ALA A 80 16.71 -1.77 3.42
N ALA A 81 17.81 -2.52 3.48
CA ALA A 81 17.84 -3.86 4.05
C ALA A 81 17.42 -3.85 5.54
N GLU A 82 17.91 -2.89 6.32
CA GLU A 82 17.53 -2.72 7.73
C GLU A 82 16.04 -2.38 7.90
N LYS A 83 15.46 -1.59 6.98
CA LYS A 83 14.01 -1.33 6.97
C LYS A 83 13.20 -2.58 6.62
N GLU A 84 13.68 -3.43 5.72
CA GLU A 84 13.00 -4.69 5.40
C GLU A 84 13.03 -5.66 6.59
N THR A 85 14.12 -5.71 7.37
CA THR A 85 14.19 -6.57 8.58
C THR A 85 13.35 -6.03 9.73
N LYS A 86 13.24 -4.69 9.87
CA LYS A 86 12.44 -4.02 10.91
C LYS A 86 10.95 -3.89 10.61
N LYS A 87 10.48 -4.24 9.40
CA LYS A 87 9.04 -4.28 9.12
C LYS A 87 8.40 -5.35 9.99
N CYS A 88 7.65 -4.91 11.01
CA CYS A 88 6.78 -5.79 11.78
C CYS A 88 5.92 -6.63 10.81
N PRO A 89 5.69 -7.92 11.07
CA PRO A 89 4.93 -8.83 10.20
C PRO A 89 3.43 -8.48 10.04
N ARG A 90 3.04 -7.25 10.41
CA ARG A 90 1.69 -6.71 10.37
C ARG A 90 1.10 -6.69 8.95
N THR A 91 1.92 -6.73 7.91
CA THR A 91 1.45 -6.79 6.50
C THR A 91 1.43 -8.19 5.90
N ARG A 92 2.04 -9.21 6.53
CA ARG A 92 1.98 -10.60 6.02
C ARG A 92 0.68 -11.32 6.39
N ARG A 93 -0.10 -10.78 7.32
CA ARG A 93 -1.40 -11.33 7.74
C ARG A 93 -2.57 -11.01 6.79
N TYR A 94 -2.34 -10.23 5.73
CA TYR A 94 -3.41 -9.87 4.77
C TYR A 94 -3.54 -10.85 3.57
N LYS A 95 -2.61 -11.81 3.40
CA LYS A 95 -2.67 -12.79 2.29
C LYS A 95 -2.93 -14.23 2.72
N LYS A 96 -3.50 -14.43 3.91
CA LYS A 96 -4.32 -15.62 4.16
C LYS A 96 -5.77 -15.12 4.13
N ALA A 97 -6.31 -15.01 2.92
CA ALA A 97 -7.75 -15.11 2.74
C ALA A 97 -8.11 -16.51 3.24
N HIS A 98 -8.31 -16.63 4.55
CA HIS A 98 -9.13 -17.67 5.11
C HIS A 98 -10.40 -17.65 4.26
N LYS A 99 -10.89 -18.81 3.83
CA LYS A 99 -12.30 -18.97 3.47
C LYS A 99 -13.09 -18.40 4.66
N ARG A 100 -13.33 -17.09 4.70
CA ARG A 100 -14.39 -16.53 5.53
C ARG A 100 -15.60 -17.17 4.92
N THR A 101 -16.24 -18.08 5.64
CA THR A 101 -17.46 -18.77 5.22
C THR A 101 -18.33 -17.74 4.53
N SER A 102 -18.45 -17.85 3.19
CA SER A 102 -18.81 -16.76 2.28
C SER A 102 -20.27 -16.30 2.39
N GLY A 103 -20.92 -16.54 3.53
CA GLY A 103 -22.31 -16.19 3.79
C GLY A 103 -22.68 -16.01 5.26
N ARG A 104 -21.74 -16.14 6.22
CA ARG A 104 -22.06 -15.91 7.64
C ARG A 104 -21.74 -14.47 8.06
N ILE A 105 -22.79 -13.69 8.30
CA ILE A 105 -22.69 -12.34 8.86
C ILE A 105 -22.36 -12.46 10.36
N PRO A 106 -21.37 -11.75 10.92
CA PRO A 106 -21.11 -11.75 12.36
C PRO A 106 -22.27 -11.19 13.19
N SER A 107 -22.44 -11.67 14.43
CA SER A 107 -23.51 -11.24 15.35
C SER A 107 -23.55 -9.74 15.59
N TYR A 108 -22.38 -9.10 15.72
CA TYR A 108 -22.25 -7.65 15.83
C TYR A 108 -22.81 -6.90 14.62
N ILE A 109 -22.54 -7.40 13.40
CA ILE A 109 -23.02 -6.77 12.17
C ILE A 109 -24.53 -6.91 12.05
N ARG A 110 -25.07 -8.09 12.39
CA ARG A 110 -26.53 -8.31 12.47
C ARG A 110 -27.20 -7.33 13.43
N PHE A 111 -26.65 -7.17 14.62
CA PHE A 111 -27.16 -6.20 15.61
C PHE A 111 -27.11 -4.76 15.08
N GLY A 112 -26.00 -4.38 14.43
CA GLY A 112 -25.85 -3.07 13.82
C GLY A 112 -26.86 -2.80 12.69
N MET A 113 -27.26 -3.82 11.92
CA MET A 113 -28.28 -3.68 10.88
C MET A 113 -29.66 -3.31 11.44
N ASP A 114 -30.03 -3.88 12.60
CA ASP A 114 -31.32 -3.58 13.24
C ASP A 114 -31.31 -2.24 13.98
N LEU A 115 -30.16 -1.86 14.54
CA LEU A 115 -30.03 -0.65 15.36
C LEU A 115 -29.77 0.61 14.52
N ARG A 116 -29.02 0.50 13.42
CA ARG A 116 -28.74 1.62 12.50
C ARG A 116 -29.99 2.39 12.05
N PRO A 117 -31.07 1.77 11.56
CA PRO A 117 -32.26 2.51 11.14
C PRO A 117 -32.97 3.23 12.30
N ARG A 118 -32.84 2.74 13.55
CA ARG A 118 -33.39 3.43 14.73
C ARG A 118 -32.62 4.71 15.02
N ILE A 119 -31.29 4.62 15.01
CA ILE A 119 -30.41 5.78 15.23
C ILE A 119 -30.60 6.82 14.12
N LEU A 120 -30.75 6.40 12.86
CA LEU A 120 -31.01 7.32 11.75
C LEU A 120 -32.39 7.98 11.83
N LYS A 121 -33.41 7.33 12.40
CA LYS A 121 -34.72 7.96 12.64
C LYS A 121 -34.64 9.03 13.72
N GLU A 122 -33.91 8.75 14.79
CA GLU A 122 -33.70 9.72 15.88
C GLU A 122 -32.78 10.87 15.44
N ASN A 123 -31.80 10.59 14.59
CA ASN A 123 -30.79 11.55 14.15
C ASN A 123 -30.52 11.38 12.63
N PRO A 124 -31.37 11.95 11.76
CA PRO A 124 -31.24 11.78 10.31
C PRO A 124 -29.99 12.46 9.72
N GLN A 125 -29.37 13.39 10.44
CA GLN A 125 -28.14 14.08 10.06
C GLN A 125 -26.86 13.43 10.64
N ALA A 126 -26.98 12.36 11.43
CA ALA A 126 -25.83 11.74 12.07
C ALA A 126 -24.87 11.11 11.04
N SER A 127 -23.59 11.41 11.18
CA SER A 127 -22.54 10.81 10.35
C SER A 127 -22.44 9.29 10.60
N MET A 128 -22.11 8.52 9.56
CA MET A 128 -21.88 7.07 9.68
C MET A 128 -20.91 6.72 10.82
N THR A 129 -19.91 7.56 11.07
CA THR A 129 -18.95 7.37 12.17
C THR A 129 -19.63 7.49 13.54
N GLU A 130 -20.55 8.44 13.71
CA GLU A 130 -21.27 8.63 14.97
C GLU A 130 -22.25 7.48 15.22
N VAL A 131 -22.97 7.06 14.18
CA VAL A 131 -23.86 5.89 14.23
C VAL A 131 -23.07 4.63 14.61
N GLY A 132 -21.88 4.44 14.03
CA GLY A 132 -21.00 3.32 14.37
C GLY A 132 -20.54 3.34 15.83
N LYS A 133 -20.25 4.52 16.40
CA LYS A 133 -19.90 4.67 17.82
C LYS A 133 -21.05 4.23 18.72
N ARG A 134 -22.26 4.74 18.48
CA ARG A 134 -23.46 4.38 19.27
C ARG A 134 -23.76 2.88 19.22
N ILE A 135 -23.67 2.25 18.04
CA ILE A 135 -23.83 0.80 17.90
C ILE A 135 -22.80 0.04 18.73
N GLY A 136 -21.54 0.50 18.74
CA GLY A 136 -20.46 -0.09 19.54
C GLY A 136 -20.70 0.02 21.05
N GLU A 137 -21.22 1.16 21.51
CA GLU A 137 -21.57 1.38 22.93
C GLU A 137 -22.72 0.49 23.37
N GLU A 138 -23.81 0.44 22.60
CA GLU A 138 -24.95 -0.43 22.88
C GLU A 138 -24.55 -1.91 22.86
N TRP A 139 -23.71 -2.33 21.92
CA TRP A 139 -23.18 -3.70 21.90
C TRP A 139 -22.33 -4.03 23.12
N ARG A 140 -21.58 -3.08 23.68
CA ARG A 140 -20.79 -3.29 24.90
C ARG A 140 -21.69 -3.45 26.13
N LYS A 141 -22.79 -2.70 26.21
CA LYS A 141 -23.78 -2.79 27.30
C LYS A 141 -24.52 -4.12 27.32
N LEU A 142 -24.67 -4.80 26.19
CA LEU A 142 -25.33 -6.11 26.15
C LEU A 142 -24.60 -7.18 26.97
N SER A 143 -25.37 -7.98 27.70
CA SER A 143 -24.86 -9.13 28.45
C SER A 143 -24.40 -10.27 27.53
N THR A 144 -23.63 -11.22 28.08
CA THR A 144 -23.18 -12.41 27.35
C THR A 144 -24.36 -13.25 26.83
N ALA A 145 -25.44 -13.35 27.62
CA ALA A 145 -26.67 -14.05 27.23
C ALA A 145 -27.35 -13.38 26.02
N GLN A 146 -27.46 -12.04 26.02
CA GLN A 146 -28.05 -11.30 24.91
C GLN A 146 -27.19 -11.42 23.63
N LYS A 147 -25.86 -11.36 23.77
CA LYS A 147 -24.93 -11.57 22.65
C LYS A 147 -25.04 -12.97 22.06
N ALA A 148 -25.32 -13.99 22.87
CA ALA A 148 -25.56 -15.35 22.40
C ALA A 148 -26.83 -15.47 21.55
N VAL A 149 -27.92 -14.80 21.93
CA VAL A 149 -29.14 -14.73 21.10
C VAL A 149 -28.85 -14.08 19.75
N TRP A 150 -28.07 -13.00 19.72
CA TRP A 150 -27.64 -12.36 18.47
C TRP A 150 -26.72 -13.25 17.63
N ALA A 151 -25.89 -14.09 18.26
CA ALA A 151 -25.09 -15.10 17.57
C ALA A 151 -25.95 -16.18 16.91
N GLN A 152 -27.00 -16.64 17.57
CA GLN A 152 -27.98 -17.55 16.99
C GLN A 152 -28.74 -16.91 15.82
N LYS A 153 -29.27 -15.69 16.00
CA LYS A 153 -29.93 -14.92 14.92
C LYS A 153 -29.03 -14.71 13.71
N ALA A 154 -27.74 -14.45 13.93
CA ALA A 154 -26.77 -14.27 12.85
C ALA A 154 -26.42 -15.57 12.13
N ASN A 155 -26.47 -16.71 12.82
CA ASN A 155 -26.25 -18.03 12.24
C ASN A 155 -27.47 -18.51 11.42
N ASN A 156 -28.68 -18.15 11.85
CA ASN A 156 -29.94 -18.60 11.21
C ASN A 156 -30.29 -17.83 9.93
N HIS A 157 -29.72 -16.64 9.70
CA HIS A 157 -29.95 -15.87 8.48
C HIS A 157 -28.94 -16.23 7.37
N ALA A 158 -28.82 -17.52 7.10
CA ALA A 158 -28.05 -18.08 5.98
C ALA A 158 -28.99 -18.89 5.08
N HIS A 159 -29.93 -18.20 4.43
CA HIS A 159 -30.72 -18.70 3.30
C HIS A 159 -30.92 -17.55 2.32
#